data_AF-A0AAU2MLS4-F1
#
_entry.id   AF-A0AAU2MLS4-F1
#
_cell.length_a   1.000
_cell.length_b   1.000
_cell.length_c   1.000
_cell.angle_alpha   90.00
_cell.angle_beta   90.00
_cell.angle_gamma   90.00
#
_symmetry.space_group_name_H-M   'P 1'
#
loop_
_entity.id
_entity.type
_entity.pdbx_description
1 polymer ?
#
loop_
_entity_poly.entity_id
_entity_poly.type
_entity_poly.pdbx_seq_one_letter_code
_entity_poly.pdbx_strand_id
1 'polypeptide(L)'
;MTDGIALLRPEEQVFSAMLGGFANQQLARNLARSTVEGRENTVKAFTAYVNAFPWQWTPAMVDEWLGDLRSLRDLKRSTIRSYSEAIRSFCHFATDPLYEWATTCEERFGSHPVQIVHEWNTAVHVQDNESDAKKRAFTKAELHAFFAHCDDEVARIRAFGRKGWALTPDVGHTRHWILRI
;
A
#
# COMPACT_ATOMS: atom_id res chain seq x y z
N MET A 1 -22.64 11.12 -18.94
CA MET A 1 -22.58 11.98 -17.74
C MET A 1 -22.22 11.15 -16.50
N THR A 2 -21.10 10.42 -16.52
CA THR A 2 -20.63 9.56 -15.41
C THR A 2 -19.34 10.07 -14.75
N ASP A 3 -18.80 11.17 -15.25
CA ASP A 3 -17.52 11.75 -14.82
C ASP A 3 -17.59 12.36 -13.40
N GLY A 4 -18.78 12.83 -12.98
CA GLY A 4 -18.96 13.51 -11.70
C GLY A 4 -18.94 12.62 -10.46
N ILE A 5 -19.19 11.30 -10.59
CA ILE A 5 -19.16 10.37 -9.44
C ILE A 5 -17.74 9.84 -9.21
N ALA A 6 -16.95 9.68 -10.27
CA ALA A 6 -15.52 9.37 -10.20
C ALA A 6 -14.67 10.52 -9.61
N LEU A 7 -15.24 11.70 -9.36
CA LEU A 7 -14.53 12.80 -8.71
C LEU A 7 -14.78 12.89 -7.20
N LEU A 8 -15.66 12.06 -6.62
CA LEU A 8 -16.05 12.24 -5.22
C LEU A 8 -15.03 11.74 -4.19
N ARG A 9 -14.07 10.90 -4.59
CA ARG A 9 -13.02 10.34 -3.72
C ARG A 9 -11.72 10.07 -4.51
N PRO A 10 -11.02 11.12 -4.97
CA PRO A 10 -9.83 10.96 -5.80
C PRO A 10 -8.72 10.18 -5.08
N GLU A 11 -8.60 10.34 -3.77
CA GLU A 11 -7.60 9.64 -2.96
C GLU A 11 -7.83 8.12 -2.96
N GLU A 12 -9.07 7.68 -2.73
CA GLU A 12 -9.41 6.25 -2.72
C GLU A 12 -9.20 5.60 -4.08
N GLN A 13 -9.44 6.33 -5.16
CA GLN A 13 -9.23 5.83 -6.52
C GLN A 13 -7.77 5.66 -6.86
N VAL A 14 -6.95 6.68 -6.57
CA VAL A 14 -5.50 6.58 -6.79
C VAL A 14 -4.94 5.45 -5.92
N PHE A 15 -5.35 5.35 -4.66
CA PHE A 15 -4.91 4.26 -3.79
C PHE A 15 -5.34 2.88 -4.31
N SER A 16 -6.58 2.72 -4.77
CA SER A 16 -7.05 1.47 -5.38
C SER A 16 -6.27 1.11 -6.64
N ALA A 17 -5.90 2.09 -7.46
CA ALA A 17 -5.10 1.88 -8.66
C ALA A 17 -3.65 1.49 -8.30
N MET A 18 -3.06 2.12 -7.27
CA MET A 18 -1.75 1.74 -6.73
C MET A 18 -1.74 0.29 -6.23
N LEU A 19 -2.78 -0.13 -5.49
CA LEU A 19 -2.92 -1.52 -5.05
C LEU A 19 -3.00 -2.50 -6.22
N GLY A 20 -3.77 -2.18 -7.27
CA GLY A 20 -3.85 -3.00 -8.47
C GLY A 20 -2.51 -3.10 -9.22
N GLY A 21 -1.79 -1.98 -9.34
CA GLY A 21 -0.44 -1.96 -9.93
C GLY A 21 0.56 -2.77 -9.10
N PHE A 22 0.50 -2.66 -7.78
CA PHE A 22 1.34 -3.43 -6.86
C PHE A 22 1.06 -4.93 -6.99
N ALA A 23 -0.21 -5.34 -7.04
CA ALA A 23 -0.61 -6.71 -7.28
C ALA A 23 0.01 -7.27 -8.57
N ASN A 24 -0.14 -6.52 -9.66
CA ASN A 24 0.35 -6.90 -10.98
C ASN A 24 1.88 -7.02 -11.01
N GLN A 25 2.62 -6.09 -10.37
CA GLN A 25 4.07 -6.18 -10.25
C GLN A 25 4.49 -7.49 -9.56
N GLN A 26 3.82 -7.86 -8.47
CA GLN A 26 4.19 -9.04 -7.71
C GLN A 26 3.85 -10.34 -8.44
N LEU A 27 2.71 -10.38 -9.14
CA LEU A 27 2.36 -11.49 -10.01
C LEU A 27 3.35 -11.65 -11.17
N ALA A 28 3.80 -10.55 -11.78
CA ALA A 28 4.83 -10.58 -12.82
C ALA A 28 6.18 -11.13 -12.32
N ARG A 29 6.45 -11.00 -11.01
CA ARG A 29 7.61 -11.60 -10.32
C ARG A 29 7.37 -13.04 -9.86
N ASN A 30 6.30 -13.68 -10.32
CA ASN A 30 5.90 -15.05 -9.99
C ASN A 30 5.66 -15.32 -8.49
N LEU A 31 5.26 -14.30 -7.71
CA LEU A 31 4.83 -14.53 -6.33
C LEU A 31 3.50 -15.30 -6.32
N ALA A 32 3.34 -16.18 -5.33
CA ALA A 32 2.08 -16.88 -5.11
C ALA A 32 0.94 -15.89 -4.83
N ARG A 33 -0.26 -16.16 -5.37
CA ARG A 33 -1.43 -15.27 -5.20
C ARG A 33 -1.74 -14.98 -3.74
N SER A 34 -1.65 -15.97 -2.87
CA SER A 34 -1.86 -15.81 -1.42
C SER A 34 -0.87 -14.82 -0.80
N THR A 35 0.37 -14.78 -1.28
CA THR A 35 1.37 -13.80 -0.84
C THR A 35 1.03 -12.39 -1.34
N VAL A 36 0.54 -12.27 -2.57
CA VAL A 36 0.09 -10.98 -3.14
C VAL A 36 -1.10 -10.45 -2.35
N GLU A 37 -2.13 -11.28 -2.15
CA GLU A 37 -3.33 -10.99 -1.35
C GLU A 37 -2.94 -10.55 0.08
N GLY A 38 -2.06 -11.31 0.74
CA GLY A 38 -1.59 -10.97 2.09
C GLY A 38 -0.84 -9.63 2.16
N ARG A 39 -0.03 -9.31 1.15
CA ARG A 39 0.69 -8.03 1.09
C ARG A 39 -0.28 -6.86 0.85
N GLU A 40 -1.24 -7.00 -0.07
CA GLU A 40 -2.28 -5.98 -0.28
C GLU A 40 -3.12 -5.72 0.97
N ASN A 41 -3.55 -6.80 1.64
CA ASN A 41 -4.31 -6.68 2.89
C ASN A 41 -3.52 -5.97 3.97
N THR A 42 -2.21 -6.23 4.06
CA THR A 42 -1.34 -5.52 4.99
C THR A 42 -1.30 -4.02 4.69
N VAL A 43 -1.21 -3.63 3.41
CA VAL A 43 -1.20 -2.23 2.98
C VAL A 43 -2.53 -1.55 3.29
N LYS A 44 -3.67 -2.19 2.98
CA LYS A 44 -5.01 -1.69 3.35
C LYS A 44 -5.14 -1.56 4.87
N ALA A 45 -4.65 -2.55 5.60
CA ALA A 45 -4.68 -2.59 7.05
C ALA A 45 -3.95 -1.39 7.67
N PHE A 46 -2.74 -1.12 7.19
CA PHE A 46 -1.96 0.02 7.61
C PHE A 46 -2.65 1.35 7.26
N THR A 47 -3.13 1.49 6.02
CA THR A 47 -3.84 2.70 5.53
C THR A 47 -5.00 3.08 6.43
N ALA A 48 -5.85 2.12 6.79
CA ALA A 48 -7.00 2.40 7.65
C ALA A 48 -6.59 2.61 9.11
N TYR A 49 -5.51 1.95 9.60
CA TYR A 49 -4.98 2.20 10.93
C TYR A 49 -4.54 3.66 11.10
N VAL A 50 -3.76 4.18 10.16
CA VAL A 50 -3.26 5.56 10.21
C VAL A 50 -4.29 6.61 9.79
N ASN A 51 -5.36 6.16 9.11
CA ASN A 51 -6.38 6.99 8.46
C ASN A 51 -5.74 8.06 7.56
N ALA A 52 -4.82 7.62 6.70
CA ALA A 52 -4.04 8.45 5.80
C ALA A 52 -3.58 7.62 4.59
N PHE A 53 -3.40 8.27 3.44
CA PHE A 53 -3.02 7.62 2.19
C PHE A 53 -1.48 7.58 2.00
N PRO A 54 -0.96 6.77 1.06
CA PRO A 54 0.48 6.54 0.91
C PRO A 54 1.37 7.79 0.83
N TRP A 55 0.89 8.87 0.23
CA TRP A 55 1.61 10.15 0.11
C TRP A 55 1.64 10.99 1.39
N GLN A 56 1.01 10.53 2.47
CA GLN A 56 1.00 11.18 3.79
C GLN A 56 1.66 10.32 4.86
N TRP A 57 2.11 9.12 4.52
CA TRP A 57 2.68 8.21 5.51
C TRP A 57 4.03 8.70 6.00
N THR A 58 4.33 8.36 7.25
CA THR A 58 5.60 8.68 7.90
C THR A 58 6.19 7.43 8.55
N PRO A 59 7.52 7.40 8.80
CA PRO A 59 8.15 6.31 9.56
C PRO A 59 7.52 6.10 10.95
N ALA A 60 7.16 7.18 11.65
CA ALA A 60 6.54 7.14 12.97
C ALA A 60 5.19 6.40 12.97
N MET A 61 4.39 6.57 11.92
CA MET A 61 3.12 5.85 11.79
C MET A 61 3.31 4.33 11.69
N VAL A 62 4.36 3.87 10.98
CA VAL A 62 4.69 2.43 10.92
C VAL A 62 5.14 1.92 12.27
N ASP A 63 5.94 2.70 12.97
CA ASP A 63 6.48 2.35 14.28
C ASP A 63 5.38 2.17 15.32
N GLU A 64 4.44 3.13 15.37
CA GLU A 64 3.25 3.08 16.22
C GLU A 64 2.43 1.82 15.91
N TRP A 65 2.14 1.58 14.62
CA TRP A 65 1.35 0.42 14.20
C TRP A 65 2.02 -0.91 14.56
N LEU A 66 3.31 -1.07 14.31
CA LEU A 66 4.05 -2.29 14.64
C LEU A 66 4.22 -2.46 16.16
N GLY A 67 4.35 -1.36 16.91
CA GLY A 67 4.38 -1.34 18.37
C GLY A 67 3.07 -1.82 19.00
N ASP A 68 1.94 -1.33 18.50
CA ASP A 68 0.60 -1.76 18.90
C ASP A 68 0.37 -3.24 18.61
N LEU A 69 0.77 -3.70 17.42
CA LEU A 69 0.67 -5.10 17.04
C LEU A 69 1.49 -6.01 17.95
N ARG A 70 2.65 -5.55 18.43
CA ARG A 70 3.48 -6.29 19.39
C ARG A 70 2.83 -6.35 20.76
N SER A 71 2.35 -5.23 21.27
CA SER A 71 1.86 -5.07 22.64
C SER A 71 0.47 -5.69 22.87
N LEU A 72 -0.42 -5.63 21.87
CA LEU A 72 -1.82 -6.02 22.04
C LEU A 72 -2.11 -7.51 21.72
N ARG A 73 -1.18 -8.21 21.08
CA ARG A 73 -1.49 -9.47 20.37
C ARG A 73 -0.58 -10.67 20.66
N ASP A 74 0.55 -10.47 21.33
CA ASP A 74 1.63 -11.48 21.40
C ASP A 74 1.94 -12.06 20.00
N LEU A 75 1.83 -11.20 18.97
CA LEU A 75 2.06 -11.60 17.59
C LEU A 75 3.51 -12.06 17.46
N LYS A 76 3.69 -13.27 16.90
CA LYS A 76 5.02 -13.81 16.63
C LYS A 76 5.83 -12.79 15.85
N ARG A 77 7.10 -12.63 16.22
CA ARG A 77 8.05 -11.71 15.56
C ARG A 77 8.08 -11.88 14.03
N SER A 78 7.87 -13.10 13.54
CA SER A 78 7.76 -13.43 12.12
C SER A 78 6.60 -12.72 11.40
N THR A 79 5.46 -12.55 12.07
CA THR A 79 4.27 -11.89 11.51
C THR A 79 4.49 -10.38 11.42
N ILE A 80 5.02 -9.78 12.49
CA ILE A 80 5.40 -8.35 12.51
C ILE A 80 6.40 -8.05 11.38
N ARG A 81 7.41 -8.92 11.21
CA ARG A 81 8.38 -8.81 10.11
C ARG A 81 7.71 -8.92 8.74
N SER A 82 6.77 -9.86 8.56
CA SER A 82 6.02 -9.97 7.30
C SER A 82 5.22 -8.71 6.98
N TYR A 83 4.58 -8.10 7.97
CA TYR A 83 3.83 -6.87 7.75
C TYR A 83 4.73 -5.69 7.40
N SER A 84 5.82 -5.51 8.15
CA SER A 84 6.83 -4.50 7.86
C SER A 84 7.39 -4.66 6.43
N GLU A 85 7.69 -5.89 6.01
CA GLU A 85 8.20 -6.17 4.67
C GLU A 85 7.17 -5.90 3.57
N ALA A 86 5.88 -6.16 3.81
CA ALA A 86 4.83 -5.83 2.86
C ALA A 86 4.70 -4.32 2.64
N ILE A 87 4.73 -3.51 3.71
CA ILE A 87 4.72 -2.04 3.61
C ILE A 87 5.97 -1.54 2.90
N ARG A 88 7.16 -2.06 3.26
CA ARG A 88 8.42 -1.72 2.59
C ARG A 88 8.33 -1.98 1.08
N SER A 89 7.85 -3.16 0.70
CA SER A 89 7.72 -3.57 -0.70
C SER A 89 6.74 -2.69 -1.47
N PHE A 90 5.63 -2.29 -0.84
CA PHE A 90 4.67 -1.36 -1.44
C PHE A 90 5.26 0.02 -1.61
N CYS A 91 5.94 0.57 -0.60
CA CYS A 91 6.62 1.86 -0.71
C CYS A 91 7.66 1.83 -1.83
N HIS A 92 8.45 0.77 -1.95
CA HIS A 92 9.42 0.63 -3.04
C HIS A 92 8.75 0.69 -4.41
N PHE A 93 7.63 -0.02 -4.59
CA PHE A 93 6.81 0.06 -5.80
C PHE A 93 6.26 1.48 -6.04
N ALA A 94 5.73 2.14 -5.01
CA ALA A 94 5.12 3.46 -5.12
C ALA A 94 6.15 4.58 -5.41
N THR A 95 7.40 4.39 -4.99
CA THR A 95 8.51 5.33 -5.23
C THR A 95 9.26 5.06 -6.53
N ASP A 96 9.01 3.93 -7.20
CA ASP A 96 9.72 3.55 -8.42
C ASP A 96 9.27 4.47 -9.58
N PRO A 97 10.18 5.24 -10.20
CA PRO A 97 9.85 6.17 -11.28
C PRO A 97 9.18 5.51 -12.47
N LEU A 98 9.37 4.21 -12.69
CA LEU A 98 8.77 3.46 -13.80
C LEU A 98 7.24 3.38 -13.72
N TYR A 99 6.66 3.62 -12.54
CA TYR A 99 5.21 3.59 -12.34
C TYR A 99 4.59 4.98 -12.14
N GLU A 100 5.41 6.03 -12.07
CA GLU A 100 4.99 7.45 -12.01
C GLU A 100 4.02 7.81 -10.86
N TRP A 101 3.89 6.96 -9.84
CA TRP A 101 2.99 7.21 -8.72
C TRP A 101 3.42 8.41 -7.89
N ALA A 102 4.72 8.62 -7.69
CA ALA A 102 5.24 9.79 -6.99
C ALA A 102 4.80 11.09 -7.66
N THR A 103 5.02 11.22 -8.97
CA THR A 103 4.57 12.37 -9.77
C THR A 103 3.06 12.53 -9.73
N THR A 104 2.31 11.44 -9.93
CA THR A 104 0.84 11.46 -9.92
C THR A 104 0.28 11.97 -8.58
N CYS A 105 0.87 11.53 -7.47
CA CYS A 105 0.43 11.96 -6.14
C CYS A 105 0.82 13.41 -5.86
N GLU A 106 2.02 13.82 -6.26
CA GLU A 106 2.49 15.19 -6.08
C GLU A 106 1.57 16.18 -6.80
N GLU A 107 1.26 15.91 -8.07
CA GLU A 107 0.39 16.76 -8.89
C GLU A 107 -1.05 16.83 -8.36
N ARG A 108 -1.58 15.72 -7.83
CA ARG A 108 -2.99 15.61 -7.41
C ARG A 108 -3.23 16.01 -5.96
N PHE A 109 -2.26 15.77 -5.08
CA PHE A 109 -2.42 15.84 -3.62
C PHE A 109 -1.36 16.71 -2.94
N GLY A 110 -0.38 17.25 -3.67
CA GLY A 110 0.67 18.12 -3.14
C GLY A 110 1.71 17.41 -2.26
N SER A 111 1.79 16.08 -2.37
CA SER A 111 2.80 15.25 -1.70
C SER A 111 2.93 13.91 -2.44
N HIS A 112 3.99 13.16 -2.17
CA HIS A 112 4.29 11.90 -2.83
C HIS A 112 4.58 10.77 -1.83
N PRO A 113 4.38 9.49 -2.21
CA PRO A 113 4.81 8.36 -1.42
C PRO A 113 6.33 8.35 -1.24
N VAL A 114 6.78 7.96 -0.05
CA VAL A 114 8.21 7.77 0.27
C VAL A 114 8.43 6.41 0.92
N GLN A 115 9.69 5.96 0.98
CA GLN A 115 10.04 4.79 1.78
C GLN A 115 10.01 5.16 3.26
N ILE A 116 9.08 4.55 4.00
CA ILE A 116 8.87 4.80 5.43
C ILE A 116 9.38 3.66 6.33
N VAL A 117 9.76 2.51 5.73
CA VAL A 117 10.23 1.34 6.48
C VAL A 117 11.75 1.24 6.39
N HIS A 118 12.44 1.80 7.38
CA HIS A 118 13.90 1.72 7.48
C HIS A 118 14.36 0.53 8.33
N GLU A 119 15.59 0.06 8.12
CA GLU A 119 16.15 -1.13 8.78
C GLU A 119 16.17 -1.03 10.32
N TRP A 120 16.18 0.19 10.85
CA TRP A 120 16.19 0.48 12.30
C TRP A 120 14.81 0.48 12.98
N ASN A 121 13.69 0.62 12.25
CA ASN A 121 12.34 0.72 12.82
C ASN A 121 11.87 -0.57 13.52
N THR A 122 12.56 -1.69 13.30
CA THR A 122 12.20 -2.98 13.94
C THR A 122 12.94 -3.21 15.27
N ALA A 123 14.05 -2.49 15.53
CA ALA A 123 14.99 -2.77 16.62
C ALA A 123 15.01 -1.74 17.76
N VAL A 124 14.51 -0.51 17.55
CA VAL A 124 14.75 0.63 18.45
C VAL A 124 13.64 0.89 19.46
N HIS A 125 12.43 0.39 19.23
CA HIS A 125 11.28 0.64 20.11
C HIS A 125 11.27 -0.28 21.34
N VAL A 126 12.41 -0.34 22.01
CA VAL A 126 12.59 -0.89 23.37
C VAL A 126 12.62 0.25 24.41
N GLN A 127 12.65 1.54 24.00
CA GLN A 127 12.93 2.63 24.94
C GLN A 127 11.97 3.82 24.98
N ASP A 128 11.14 4.12 23.98
CA ASP A 128 10.25 5.30 24.07
C ASP A 128 8.81 4.96 23.67
N ASN A 129 7.93 4.81 24.65
CA ASN A 129 6.50 5.05 24.45
C ASN A 129 5.87 5.61 25.73
N GLU A 130 6.28 6.82 26.10
CA GLU A 130 5.42 7.72 26.88
C GLU A 130 4.99 8.88 25.99
N SER A 131 3.68 8.96 25.73
CA SER A 131 2.91 10.15 25.30
C SER A 131 2.82 10.48 23.79
N ASP A 132 1.64 10.26 23.19
CA ASP A 132 0.61 11.29 22.92
C ASP A 132 -0.44 10.75 21.92
N ALA A 133 -1.40 9.94 22.39
CA ALA A 133 -2.42 9.31 21.54
C ALA A 133 -3.58 10.29 21.24
N LYS A 134 -3.40 11.20 20.28
CA LYS A 134 -4.50 12.00 19.72
C LYS A 134 -5.44 11.21 18.80
N LYS A 135 -5.13 9.94 18.53
CA LYS A 135 -6.03 8.96 17.90
C LYS A 135 -6.09 7.73 18.81
N ARG A 136 -7.31 7.29 19.17
CA ARG A 136 -7.52 6.12 20.01
C ARG A 136 -6.94 4.88 19.32
N ALA A 137 -5.95 4.24 19.94
CA ALA A 137 -5.42 2.96 19.49
C ALA A 137 -6.53 1.90 19.45
N PHE A 138 -6.50 1.03 18.42
CA PHE A 138 -7.50 -0.03 18.27
C PHE A 138 -7.42 -1.04 19.41
N THR A 139 -8.58 -1.48 19.87
CA THR A 139 -8.68 -2.54 20.88
C THR A 139 -8.34 -3.91 20.30
N LYS A 140 -8.12 -4.88 21.20
CA LYS A 140 -7.93 -6.28 20.84
C LYS A 140 -9.12 -6.83 20.01
N ALA A 141 -10.35 -6.42 20.27
CA ALA A 141 -11.48 -6.87 19.46
C ALA A 141 -11.48 -6.20 18.07
N GLU A 142 -11.18 -4.90 18.02
CA GLU A 142 -11.26 -4.13 16.78
C GLU A 142 -10.17 -4.54 15.77
N LEU A 143 -8.89 -4.79 16.14
CA LEU A 143 -7.97 -5.30 15.11
C LEU A 143 -8.31 -6.74 14.68
N HIS A 144 -8.91 -7.57 15.54
CA HIS A 144 -9.34 -8.91 15.10
C HIS A 144 -10.48 -8.81 14.08
N ALA A 145 -11.49 -7.97 14.36
CA ALA A 145 -12.58 -7.71 13.43
C ALA A 145 -12.08 -7.05 12.14
N PHE A 146 -11.12 -6.15 12.25
CA PHE A 146 -10.46 -5.48 11.13
C PHE A 146 -9.71 -6.46 10.24
N PHE A 147 -8.88 -7.34 10.82
CA PHE A 147 -8.16 -8.36 10.05
C PHE A 147 -9.09 -9.42 9.48
N ALA A 148 -10.11 -9.86 10.24
CA ALA A 148 -11.12 -10.78 9.73
C ALA A 148 -11.87 -10.17 8.53
N HIS A 149 -12.22 -8.89 8.60
CA HIS A 149 -12.82 -8.17 7.48
C HIS A 149 -11.87 -8.11 6.26
N CYS A 150 -10.57 -7.85 6.47
CA CYS A 150 -9.59 -7.89 5.38
C CYS A 150 -9.43 -9.29 4.79
N ASP A 151 -9.50 -10.35 5.60
CA ASP A 151 -9.46 -11.74 5.14
C ASP A 151 -10.72 -12.12 4.34
N ASP A 152 -11.89 -11.61 4.74
CA ASP A 152 -13.17 -11.84 4.03
C ASP A 152 -13.24 -11.12 2.66
N GLU A 153 -12.58 -9.97 2.51
CA GLU A 153 -12.48 -9.26 1.21
C GLU A 153 -11.69 -10.05 0.16
N VAL A 154 -10.70 -10.85 0.58
CA VAL A 154 -9.92 -11.75 -0.30
C VAL A 154 -10.81 -12.86 -0.89
N ALA A 155 -11.79 -13.33 -0.12
CA ALA A 155 -12.74 -14.33 -0.60
C ALA A 155 -13.70 -13.77 -1.66
N ARG A 156 -14.08 -12.48 -1.58
CA ARG A 156 -14.99 -11.83 -2.55
C ARG A 156 -14.34 -11.52 -3.89
N ILE A 157 -13.08 -11.10 -3.93
CA ILE A 157 -12.38 -10.73 -5.17
C ILE A 157 -12.12 -11.97 -6.07
N ARG A 158 -12.01 -13.17 -5.48
CA ARG A 158 -11.93 -14.43 -6.25
C ARG A 158 -13.17 -14.71 -7.12
N ALA A 159 -14.32 -14.09 -6.83
CA ALA A 159 -15.52 -14.20 -7.65
C ALA A 159 -15.54 -13.26 -8.87
N PHE A 160 -14.69 -12.23 -8.92
CA PHE A 160 -14.72 -11.18 -9.95
C PHE A 160 -13.58 -11.26 -10.99
N GLY A 161 -12.64 -12.21 -10.87
CA GLY A 161 -11.45 -12.37 -11.72
C GLY A 161 -11.67 -12.83 -13.18
N ARG A 162 -12.82 -12.57 -13.80
CA ARG A 162 -13.03 -12.73 -15.25
C ARG A 162 -13.82 -11.56 -15.83
N LYS A 163 -13.12 -10.49 -16.20
CA LYS A 163 -13.37 -9.68 -17.41
C LYS A 163 -12.27 -8.64 -17.57
N GLY A 164 -11.73 -8.58 -18.79
CA GLY A 164 -10.44 -7.96 -19.09
C GLY A 164 -10.44 -6.45 -19.23
N TRP A 165 -9.24 -5.94 -19.46
CA TRP A 165 -8.99 -4.70 -20.19
C TRP A 165 -7.52 -4.72 -20.63
N ALA A 166 -7.31 -4.96 -21.92
CA ALA A 166 -6.13 -4.48 -22.62
C ALA A 166 -6.60 -3.24 -23.39
N LEU A 167 -6.19 -2.07 -22.94
CA LEU A 167 -6.33 -0.80 -23.64
C LEU A 167 -5.08 0.00 -23.31
N THR A 168 -4.01 -0.30 -24.02
CA THR A 168 -2.87 0.60 -24.23
C THR A 168 -3.25 1.53 -25.38
N PRO A 169 -3.31 2.86 -25.20
CA PRO A 169 -3.43 3.78 -26.31
C PRO A 169 -2.15 3.78 -27.14
N ASP A 170 -2.34 3.61 -28.44
CA ASP A 170 -1.40 3.91 -29.50
C ASP A 170 -0.83 5.34 -29.34
N VAL A 171 0.49 5.45 -29.28
CA VAL A 171 1.21 6.71 -29.52
C VAL A 171 2.10 6.49 -30.75
N GLY A 172 1.48 6.54 -31.92
CA GLY A 172 2.19 6.87 -33.14
C GLY A 172 2.49 8.37 -33.17
N HIS A 173 3.75 8.76 -33.31
CA HIS A 173 4.23 9.65 -34.39
C HIS A 173 5.77 9.78 -34.37
N THR A 174 6.39 8.97 -35.23
CA THR A 174 7.39 9.33 -36.26
C THR A 174 8.42 10.45 -36.09
N ARG A 175 9.67 10.05 -36.42
CA ARG A 175 10.79 10.72 -37.15
C ARG A 175 11.88 11.40 -36.30
N HIS A 176 13.10 10.85 -36.37
CA HIS A 176 14.09 11.34 -37.34
C HIS A 176 15.25 10.35 -37.53
N TRP A 177 15.73 10.31 -38.76
CA TRP A 177 16.85 9.55 -39.33
C TRP A 177 18.22 9.91 -38.72
N ILE A 178 19.25 9.07 -39.04
CA ILE A 178 20.74 9.25 -39.03
C ILE A 178 21.38 8.10 -38.22
N LEU A 179 22.34 7.28 -38.67
CA LEU A 179 23.24 7.23 -39.84
C LEU A 179 23.78 5.78 -39.99
N ARG A 180 24.25 5.47 -41.21
CA ARG A 180 25.37 4.56 -41.59
C ARG A 180 26.23 4.05 -40.41
N ILE A 181 26.68 2.79 -40.35
CA ILE A 181 27.46 1.99 -41.31
C ILE A 181 27.12 0.51 -41.07
#